data_AF-A0A1Y3EIV9-F1
#
_entry.id   AF-A0A1Y3EIV9-F1
#
_cell.length_a   1.000
_cell.length_b   1.000
_cell.length_c   1.000
_cell.angle_alpha   90.00
_cell.angle_beta   90.00
_cell.angle_gamma   90.00
#
_symmetry.space_group_name_H-M   'P 1'
#
loop_
_entity.id
_entity.type
_entity.pdbx_description
1 polymer ?
#
loop_
_entity_poly.entity_id
_entity_poly.type
_entity_poly.pdbx_seq_one_letter_code
_entity_poly.pdbx_strand_id
1 'polypeptide(L)'
;SREQERSSRWPSRVFAVQLVQKLITACEGERAHFDLALAKELQMNGRKSDYLVLHLSDLVRMSFMAATSNCTELRLAGLSCLKNVISKFADVPEPEFAGHFILEQFQAQVSAALRPAFSIDTPGNITALACEV
;
A
#
# COMPACT_ATOMS: atom_id res chain seq x y z
N SER A 1 -17.56 -27.18 -6.60
CA SER A 1 -17.40 -26.34 -5.39
C SER A 1 -17.58 -24.89 -5.76
N ARG A 2 -18.73 -24.30 -5.40
CA ARG A 2 -19.20 -22.96 -5.84
C ARG A 2 -18.53 -21.78 -5.11
N GLU A 3 -17.55 -22.04 -4.24
CA GLU A 3 -16.83 -21.01 -3.49
C GLU A 3 -15.60 -20.47 -4.21
N GLN A 4 -15.11 -21.16 -5.25
CA GLN A 4 -14.05 -20.65 -6.13
C GLN A 4 -14.54 -19.55 -7.09
N GLU A 5 -15.87 -19.39 -7.22
CA GLU A 5 -16.53 -18.58 -8.25
C GLU A 5 -16.77 -17.11 -7.85
N ARG A 6 -16.39 -16.71 -6.62
CA ARG A 6 -16.48 -15.31 -6.12
C ARG A 6 -15.13 -14.65 -5.85
N SER A 7 -14.02 -15.24 -6.30
CA SER A 7 -12.73 -14.56 -6.31
C SER A 7 -12.60 -13.77 -7.62
N SER A 8 -12.53 -12.43 -7.54
CA SER A 8 -12.28 -11.60 -8.72
C SER A 8 -11.04 -12.12 -9.46
N ARG A 9 -11.16 -12.35 -10.78
CA ARG A 9 -10.06 -12.86 -11.59
C ARG A 9 -8.83 -11.95 -11.45
N TRP A 10 -7.63 -12.51 -11.52
CA TRP A 10 -6.37 -11.76 -11.33
C TRP A 10 -6.27 -10.47 -12.18
N PRO A 11 -6.82 -10.36 -13.42
CA PRO A 11 -6.77 -9.10 -14.16
C PRO A 11 -7.58 -7.98 -13.49
N SER A 12 -8.76 -8.29 -12.94
CA SER A 12 -9.57 -7.31 -12.19
C SER A 12 -8.85 -6.85 -10.93
N ARG A 13 -8.09 -7.75 -10.27
CA ARG A 13 -7.28 -7.41 -9.11
C ARG A 13 -6.09 -6.52 -9.48
N VAL A 14 -5.40 -6.81 -10.59
CA VAL A 14 -4.33 -5.95 -11.13
C VAL A 14 -4.88 -4.56 -11.41
N PHE A 15 -6.03 -4.49 -12.09
CA PHE A 15 -6.68 -3.22 -12.38
C PHE A 15 -7.03 -2.45 -11.10
N ALA A 16 -7.60 -3.10 -10.09
CA ALA A 16 -7.89 -2.47 -8.81
C ALA A 16 -6.63 -1.90 -8.14
N VAL A 17 -5.51 -2.65 -8.14
CA VAL A 17 -4.23 -2.18 -7.58
C VAL A 17 -3.66 -1.00 -8.38
N GLN A 18 -3.84 -0.97 -9.70
CA GLN A 18 -3.46 0.17 -10.54
C GLN A 18 -4.34 1.40 -10.26
N LEU A 19 -5.64 1.21 -9.98
CA LEU A 19 -6.52 2.30 -9.57
C LEU A 19 -6.10 2.89 -8.22
N VAL A 20 -5.73 2.05 -7.25
CA VAL A 20 -5.19 2.52 -5.96
C VAL A 20 -3.93 3.37 -6.17
N GLN A 21 -3.00 2.94 -7.01
CA GLN A 21 -1.80 3.73 -7.33
C GLN A 21 -2.15 5.07 -7.96
N LYS A 22 -3.09 5.09 -8.93
CA LYS A 22 -3.56 6.34 -9.55
C LYS A 22 -4.26 7.26 -8.55
N LEU A 23 -5.02 6.70 -7.61
CA LEU A 23 -5.68 7.45 -6.55
C LEU A 23 -4.65 8.12 -5.64
N ILE A 24 -3.61 7.39 -5.21
CA ILE A 24 -2.51 7.94 -4.40
C ILE A 24 -1.88 9.14 -5.11
N THR A 25 -1.57 9.02 -6.40
CA THR A 25 -1.01 10.13 -7.19
C THR A 25 -1.99 11.30 -7.35
N ALA A 26 -3.28 11.02 -7.59
CA ALA A 26 -4.29 12.06 -7.76
C ALA A 26 -4.52 12.88 -6.46
N CYS A 27 -4.24 12.30 -5.30
CA CYS A 27 -4.38 12.94 -4.00
C CYS A 27 -3.21 13.86 -3.61
N GLU A 28 -2.12 13.93 -4.40
CA GLU A 28 -0.93 14.75 -4.09
C GLU A 28 -1.23 16.25 -3.93
N GLY A 29 -2.33 16.74 -4.53
CA GLY A 29 -2.74 18.15 -4.43
C GLY A 29 -3.36 18.55 -3.10
N GLU A 30 -3.67 17.60 -2.21
CA GLU A 30 -4.29 17.86 -0.91
C GLU A 30 -3.47 17.22 0.21
N ARG A 31 -2.82 18.07 1.02
CA ARG A 31 -1.90 17.66 2.08
C ARG A 31 -2.54 16.74 3.10
N ALA A 32 -3.84 16.90 3.38
CA ALA A 32 -4.53 16.08 4.36
C ALA A 32 -4.51 14.58 4.03
N HIS A 33 -4.28 14.17 2.77
CA HIS A 33 -4.10 12.75 2.44
C HIS A 33 -2.81 12.13 2.99
N PHE A 34 -1.80 12.94 3.32
CA PHE A 34 -0.46 12.51 3.75
C PHE A 34 -0.04 13.15 5.08
N ASP A 35 -1.00 13.68 5.85
CA ASP A 35 -0.76 14.30 7.14
C ASP A 35 -1.80 13.78 8.13
N LEU A 36 -1.38 12.89 9.03
CA LEU A 36 -2.28 12.21 9.96
C LEU A 36 -2.93 13.18 10.95
N ALA A 37 -2.19 14.19 11.42
CA ALA A 37 -2.70 15.18 12.36
C ALA A 37 -3.77 16.05 11.69
N LEU A 38 -3.47 16.57 10.50
CA LEU A 38 -4.41 17.39 9.73
C LEU A 38 -5.65 16.59 9.32
N ALA A 39 -5.50 15.33 8.89
CA ALA A 39 -6.60 14.46 8.54
C ALA A 39 -7.56 14.25 9.73
N LYS A 40 -7.00 13.93 10.92
CA LYS A 40 -7.78 13.76 12.16
C LYS A 40 -8.49 15.05 12.54
N GLU A 41 -7.83 16.20 12.45
CA GLU A 41 -8.42 17.52 12.74
C GLU A 41 -9.62 17.83 11.82
N LEU A 42 -9.45 17.65 10.50
CA LEU A 42 -10.51 17.92 9.52
C LEU A 42 -11.70 16.95 9.69
N GLN A 43 -11.43 15.70 10.04
CA GLN A 43 -12.46 14.70 10.33
C GLN A 43 -13.29 15.09 11.57
N MET A 44 -12.65 15.61 12.62
CA MET A 44 -13.32 16.09 13.83
C MET A 44 -14.15 17.36 13.57
N ASN A 45 -13.70 18.23 12.66
CA ASN A 45 -14.39 19.47 12.29
C ASN A 45 -15.60 19.27 11.36
N GLY A 46 -16.11 18.04 11.25
CA GLY A 46 -17.34 17.73 10.51
C GLY A 46 -17.18 17.63 9.00
N ARG A 47 -15.96 17.72 8.46
CA ARG A 47 -15.70 17.42 7.05
C ARG A 47 -15.65 15.90 6.90
N LYS A 48 -16.69 15.32 6.31
CA LYS A 48 -16.69 13.92 5.88
C LYS A 48 -15.73 13.79 4.69
N SER A 49 -14.47 13.48 4.97
CA SER A 49 -13.46 13.28 3.94
C SER A 49 -12.58 12.10 4.34
N ASP A 50 -12.59 11.07 3.49
CA ASP A 50 -11.79 9.87 3.67
C ASP A 50 -10.38 10.15 3.12
N TYR A 51 -9.47 10.53 4.02
CA TYR A 51 -8.08 10.81 3.69
C TYR A 51 -7.26 9.50 3.62
N LEU A 52 -6.28 9.42 2.72
CA LEU A 52 -5.54 8.18 2.48
C LEU A 52 -4.79 7.70 3.73
N VAL A 53 -4.21 8.64 4.48
CA VAL A 53 -3.50 8.37 5.73
C VAL A 53 -4.38 7.68 6.79
N LEU A 54 -5.70 7.92 6.78
CA LEU A 54 -6.64 7.24 7.70
C LEU A 54 -6.89 5.78 7.31
N HIS A 55 -6.58 5.41 6.07
CA HIS A 55 -6.74 4.06 5.52
C HIS A 55 -5.40 3.37 5.23
N LEU A 56 -4.30 3.85 5.82
CA LEU A 56 -2.96 3.34 5.55
C LEU A 56 -2.84 1.82 5.78
N SER A 57 -3.46 1.30 6.84
CA SER A 57 -3.49 -0.14 7.13
C SER A 57 -4.08 -0.95 5.96
N ASP A 58 -5.16 -0.48 5.35
CA ASP A 58 -5.78 -1.13 4.20
C ASP A 58 -4.92 -1.01 2.95
N LEU A 59 -4.29 0.14 2.71
CA LEU A 59 -3.37 0.34 1.58
C LEU A 59 -2.16 -0.60 1.66
N VAL A 60 -1.55 -0.72 2.85
CA VAL A 60 -0.45 -1.67 3.10
C VAL A 60 -0.94 -3.11 2.91
N ARG A 61 -2.09 -3.47 3.49
CA ARG A 61 -2.65 -4.82 3.38
C ARG A 61 -2.98 -5.21 1.94
N MET A 62 -3.60 -4.32 1.18
CA MET A 62 -3.92 -4.58 -0.23
C MET A 62 -2.64 -4.75 -1.07
N SER A 63 -1.65 -3.89 -0.86
CA SER A 63 -0.36 -3.97 -1.56
C SER A 63 0.37 -5.27 -1.21
N PHE A 64 0.39 -5.65 0.08
CA PHE A 64 0.94 -6.92 0.55
C PHE A 64 0.27 -8.13 -0.10
N MET A 65 -1.07 -8.18 -0.11
CA MET A 65 -1.82 -9.31 -0.67
C MET A 65 -1.63 -9.46 -2.18
N ALA A 66 -1.35 -8.35 -2.87
CA ALA A 66 -1.00 -8.38 -4.28
C ALA A 66 0.46 -8.81 -4.49
N ALA A 67 1.41 -8.24 -3.75
CA ALA A 67 2.85 -8.50 -3.83
C ALA A 67 3.21 -9.97 -3.55
N THR A 68 2.43 -10.63 -2.70
CA THR A 68 2.59 -12.04 -2.30
C THR A 68 1.70 -13.01 -3.08
N SER A 69 1.08 -12.56 -4.18
CA SER A 69 0.27 -13.41 -5.05
C SER A 69 1.10 -14.48 -5.79
N ASN A 70 0.46 -15.56 -6.23
CA ASN A 70 1.07 -16.53 -7.15
C ASN A 70 1.04 -16.07 -8.63
N CYS A 71 0.33 -14.99 -8.95
CA CYS A 71 0.28 -14.40 -10.29
C CYS A 71 1.34 -13.30 -10.42
N THR A 72 2.28 -13.48 -11.36
CA THR A 72 3.41 -12.56 -11.59
C THR A 72 2.96 -11.12 -11.80
N GLU A 73 1.94 -10.89 -12.63
CA GLU A 73 1.41 -9.57 -12.92
C GLU A 73 0.85 -8.88 -11.67
N LEU A 74 0.18 -9.65 -10.81
CA LEU A 74 -0.34 -9.15 -9.56
C LEU A 74 0.75 -8.90 -8.52
N ARG A 75 1.81 -9.74 -8.50
CA ARG A 75 3.01 -9.49 -7.68
C ARG A 75 3.67 -8.17 -8.05
N LEU A 76 3.93 -7.95 -9.33
CA LEU A 76 4.54 -6.72 -9.83
C LEU A 76 3.69 -5.49 -9.51
N ALA A 77 2.38 -5.56 -9.77
CA ALA A 77 1.46 -4.47 -9.43
C ALA A 77 1.45 -4.20 -7.91
N GLY A 78 1.48 -5.25 -7.09
CA GLY A 78 1.51 -5.15 -5.63
C GLY A 78 2.80 -4.54 -5.10
N LEU A 79 3.97 -4.94 -5.60
CA LEU A 79 5.25 -4.35 -5.23
C LEU A 79 5.35 -2.88 -5.63
N SER A 80 4.90 -2.53 -6.84
CA SER A 80 4.81 -1.13 -7.29
C SER A 80 3.88 -0.31 -6.39
N CYS A 81 2.74 -0.87 -6.00
CA CYS A 81 1.82 -0.21 -5.07
C CYS A 81 2.44 -0.05 -3.68
N LEU A 82 3.13 -1.07 -3.16
CA LEU A 82 3.82 -1.03 -1.88
C LEU A 82 4.92 0.03 -1.86
N LYS A 83 5.73 0.11 -2.92
CA LYS A 83 6.73 1.18 -3.12
C LYS A 83 6.09 2.56 -3.04
N ASN A 84 4.96 2.76 -3.73
CA ASN A 84 4.26 4.05 -3.73
C ASN A 84 3.71 4.40 -2.34
N VAL A 85 3.10 3.44 -1.64
CA VAL A 85 2.67 3.62 -0.25
C VAL A 85 3.86 4.00 0.64
N ILE A 86 4.97 3.27 0.58
CA ILE A 86 6.15 3.59 1.41
C ILE A 86 6.68 4.98 1.08
N SER A 87 6.88 5.27 -0.20
CA SER A 87 7.42 6.57 -0.65
C SER A 87 6.55 7.75 -0.23
N LYS A 88 5.23 7.57 -0.15
CA LYS A 88 4.30 8.65 0.23
C LYS A 88 4.07 8.79 1.72
N PHE A 89 4.26 7.72 2.50
CA PHE A 89 3.94 7.70 3.92
C PHE A 89 5.18 7.56 4.84
N ALA A 90 6.39 7.39 4.30
CA ALA A 90 7.63 7.20 5.07
C ALA A 90 7.94 8.35 6.03
N ASP A 91 7.74 9.60 5.57
CA ASP A 91 8.08 10.78 6.35
C ASP A 91 6.91 11.33 7.16
N VAL A 92 5.77 10.62 7.18
CA VAL A 92 4.57 11.10 7.89
C VAL A 92 4.75 10.84 9.39
N PRO A 93 4.81 11.90 10.22
CA PRO A 93 5.08 11.77 11.64
C PRO A 93 3.89 11.13 12.36
N GLU A 94 4.19 10.35 13.40
CA GLU A 94 3.19 9.80 14.31
C GLU A 94 2.82 10.85 15.38
N PRO A 95 1.59 11.43 15.35
CA PRO A 95 1.22 12.51 16.27
C PRO A 95 1.22 12.09 17.73
N GLU A 96 1.00 10.80 18.02
CA GLU A 96 0.91 10.28 19.37
C GLU A 96 2.28 9.88 19.96
N PHE A 97 3.32 9.79 19.11
CA PHE A 97 4.67 9.34 19.48
C PHE A 97 5.75 10.19 18.80
N ALA A 98 6.18 11.27 19.46
CA ALA A 98 7.17 12.19 18.91
C ALA A 98 8.49 11.50 18.52
N GLY A 99 8.99 11.81 17.32
CA GLY A 99 10.20 11.20 16.76
C GLY A 99 9.98 9.87 16.03
N HIS A 100 8.75 9.35 16.03
CA HIS A 100 8.36 8.16 15.26
C HIS A 100 7.57 8.51 14.00
N PHE A 101 7.58 7.59 13.04
CA PHE A 101 6.80 7.67 11.81
C PHE A 101 5.68 6.62 11.77
N ILE A 102 4.57 6.96 11.13
CA ILE A 102 3.37 6.10 11.09
C ILE A 102 3.60 4.76 10.39
N LEU A 103 4.63 4.64 9.54
CA LEU A 103 4.98 3.40 8.86
C LEU A 103 5.77 2.41 9.73
N GLU A 104 6.33 2.83 10.85
CA GLU A 104 7.11 1.96 11.74
C GLU A 104 6.29 0.75 12.22
N GLN A 105 5.01 0.96 12.55
CA GLN A 105 4.10 -0.10 12.97
C GLN A 105 3.83 -1.16 11.89
N PHE A 106 4.12 -0.86 10.61
CA PHE A 106 3.90 -1.77 9.48
C PHE A 106 5.19 -2.45 9.00
N GLN A 107 6.36 -2.15 9.58
CA GLN A 107 7.64 -2.67 9.09
C GLN A 107 7.69 -4.20 9.03
N ALA A 108 7.14 -4.90 10.02
CA ALA A 108 7.08 -6.36 10.01
C ALA A 108 6.25 -6.91 8.83
N GLN A 109 5.13 -6.24 8.51
CA GLN A 109 4.26 -6.63 7.40
C GLN A 109 4.91 -6.32 6.04
N VAL A 110 5.52 -5.14 5.90
CA VAL A 110 6.27 -4.75 4.70
C VAL A 110 7.42 -5.73 4.44
N SER A 111 8.21 -6.02 5.48
CA SER A 111 9.31 -7.00 5.40
C SER A 111 8.80 -8.38 4.99
N ALA A 112 7.67 -8.81 5.56
CA ALA A 112 7.05 -10.07 5.17
C ALA A 112 6.58 -10.09 3.72
N ALA A 113 6.16 -8.94 3.16
CA ALA A 113 5.73 -8.80 1.77
C ALA A 113 6.88 -8.98 0.78
N LEU A 114 8.07 -8.51 1.16
CA LEU A 114 9.25 -8.49 0.32
C LEU A 114 9.98 -9.84 0.30
N ARG A 115 9.96 -10.60 1.40
CA ARG A 115 10.66 -11.91 1.49
C ARG A 115 10.46 -12.81 0.27
N PRO A 116 9.23 -13.03 -0.25
CA PRO A 116 9.02 -13.90 -1.42
C PRO A 116 9.64 -13.38 -2.73
N ALA A 117 9.98 -12.09 -2.82
CA ALA A 117 10.63 -11.50 -4.00
C ALA A 117 12.15 -11.78 -4.08
N PHE A 118 12.73 -12.31 -2.99
CA PHE A 118 14.16 -12.62 -2.88
C PHE A 118 14.45 -14.13 -2.79
N SER A 119 13.44 -14.98 -3.02
CA SER A 119 13.64 -16.43 -3.13
C SER A 119 14.36 -16.79 -4.43
N ILE A 120 15.15 -17.88 -4.41
CA ILE A 120 15.97 -18.36 -5.54
C ILE A 120 15.15 -18.56 -6.83
N ASP A 121 13.90 -19.00 -6.71
CA ASP A 121 13.02 -19.27 -7.85
C ASP A 121 12.30 -18.02 -8.39
N THR A 122 12.60 -16.83 -7.85
CA THR A 122 11.91 -15.60 -8.23
C THR A 122 12.44 -15.07 -9.56
N PRO A 123 11.57 -14.74 -10.53
CA PRO A 123 11.98 -14.05 -11.75
C PRO A 123 12.73 -12.74 -11.46
N GLY A 124 13.83 -12.50 -12.18
CA GLY A 124 14.72 -11.36 -11.90
C GLY A 124 14.05 -9.99 -11.95
N ASN A 125 13.00 -9.81 -12.75
CA ASN A 125 12.23 -8.57 -12.81
C ASN A 125 11.44 -8.29 -11.52
N ILE A 126 10.99 -9.33 -10.81
CA ILE A 126 10.30 -9.17 -9.51
C ILE A 126 11.33 -8.79 -8.44
N THR A 127 12.49 -9.45 -8.42
CA THR A 127 13.57 -9.13 -7.48
C THR A 127 14.09 -7.71 -7.71
N ALA A 128 14.29 -7.30 -8.96
CA ALA A 128 14.72 -5.94 -9.28
C ALA A 128 13.74 -4.89 -8.74
N LEU A 129 12.43 -5.07 -8.96
CA LEU A 129 11.42 -4.16 -8.43
C LEU A 129 11.39 -4.15 -6.90
N ALA A 130 11.57 -5.30 -6.25
CA ALA A 130 11.61 -5.39 -4.80
C ALA A 130 12.81 -4.68 -4.18
N CYS A 131 13.93 -4.53 -4.89
CA CYS A 131 15.07 -3.72 -4.45
C CYS A 131 14.80 -2.21 -4.45
N GLU A 132 13.76 -1.76 -5.17
CA GLU A 132 13.38 -0.34 -5.24
C GLU A 132 12.32 0.05 -4.20
N VAL A 133 11.83 -0.91 -3.42
CA VAL A 133 10.85 -0.72 -2.34
C VAL A 133 11.58 -0.37 -1.05
#